data_AF-A0A957KUI0-F1
#
_entry.id   AF-A0A957KUI0-F1
#
_cell.length_a   1.000
_cell.length_b   1.000
_cell.length_c   1.000
_cell.angle_alpha   90.00
_cell.angle_beta   90.00
_cell.angle_gamma   90.00
#
_symmetry.space_group_name_H-M   'P 1'
#
loop_
_entity.id
_entity.type
_entity.pdbx_description
1 polymer ?
#
loop_
_entity_poly.entity_id
_entity_poly.type
_entity_poly.pdbx_seq_one_letter_code
_entity_poly.pdbx_strand_id
1 'polypeptide(L)'
;MIIPSFTEVDIRAGATSQSFSRGKDYYDNGAVLEIARRGALITAEVEGSDYAPYAITIQLDDAGAIDDAMCSCPYDYSGYCKHIVAVLLALLHGDTVEEHADLETLIDGLTEAQLRQIILTVGGEQAGFADAIERAIILLRRTAPDVAGAPDAPLPPIDVAAIRRELRRALRSAAATGGGGGRSYYYDEYDDMAIDAAALLAPGLDVAEALLVRGDPTGALTVLAGLIEEWGESLADLEEWIVEANEDAFAEAASDVDALFAECLLSLPLTEAERATWQERLDDWAGDAMRLAVSEIALETGWEYPPLVAAMQGNITEQGAWEGEPPDGSDLLAQARLRILARQGRDAEYLNLAQAEGELLLYVTRLIELGEIARAVDEAIAYLAMPSEVLATARLLDARGHHAEALQVAAPGLDLTYPYYLEDLARWLAPHALAQGDTALALRAVEIAFRQSHRLDDYQ
;
A
#
# COMPACT_ATOMS: atom_id res chain seq x y z
N MET A 1 31.25 14.42 -9.93
CA MET A 1 30.85 14.46 -11.35
C MET A 1 30.55 13.03 -11.77
N ILE A 2 29.29 12.61 -11.63
CA ILE A 2 28.83 11.35 -12.22
C ILE A 2 28.68 11.65 -13.71
N ILE A 3 29.46 10.95 -14.54
CA ILE A 3 29.36 11.01 -16.00
C ILE A 3 28.00 10.39 -16.35
N PRO A 4 27.16 11.03 -17.17
CA PRO A 4 25.90 10.40 -17.63
C PRO A 4 26.23 9.03 -18.23
N SER A 5 25.52 7.99 -17.78
CA SER A 5 25.76 6.62 -18.27
C SER A 5 25.00 6.32 -19.57
N PHE A 6 24.08 7.22 -19.95
CA PHE A 6 23.39 7.20 -21.24
C PHE A 6 24.26 7.77 -22.37
N THR A 7 23.94 7.34 -23.59
CA THR A 7 24.64 7.68 -24.84
C THR A 7 23.72 8.40 -25.82
N GLU A 8 24.27 8.95 -26.90
CA GLU A 8 23.46 9.52 -27.98
C GLU A 8 22.50 8.48 -28.59
N VAL A 9 22.85 7.19 -28.57
CA VAL A 9 21.98 6.11 -29.05
C VAL A 9 20.71 6.04 -28.21
N ASP A 10 20.82 6.21 -26.90
CA ASP A 10 19.70 6.17 -25.97
C ASP A 10 18.78 7.39 -26.17
N ILE A 11 19.36 8.58 -26.38
CA ILE A 11 18.61 9.80 -26.73
C ILE A 11 17.85 9.61 -28.05
N ARG A 12 18.47 8.96 -29.05
CA ARG A 12 17.84 8.65 -30.34
C ARG A 12 16.76 7.60 -30.23
N ALA A 13 16.90 6.62 -29.33
CA ALA A 13 15.87 5.61 -29.09
C ALA A 13 14.60 6.25 -28.51
N GLY A 14 14.77 7.25 -27.63
CA GLY A 14 13.66 7.97 -27.02
C GLY A 14 13.01 9.04 -27.90
N ALA A 15 13.59 9.43 -29.05
CA ALA A 15 13.06 10.53 -29.88
C ALA A 15 12.85 10.13 -31.34
N THR A 16 11.87 10.74 -32.02
CA THR A 16 11.77 10.60 -33.48
C THR A 16 12.97 11.26 -34.17
N SER A 17 13.32 10.81 -35.38
CA SER A 17 14.45 11.38 -36.13
C SER A 17 14.32 12.90 -36.35
N GLN A 18 13.08 13.39 -36.51
CA GLN A 18 12.81 14.81 -36.67
C GLN A 18 12.98 15.59 -35.36
N SER A 19 12.48 15.05 -34.24
CA SER A 19 12.66 15.65 -32.91
C SER A 19 14.13 15.68 -32.51
N PHE A 20 14.87 14.61 -32.80
CA PHE A 20 16.30 14.54 -32.53
C PHE A 20 17.08 15.60 -33.32
N SER A 21 16.84 15.69 -34.64
CA SER A 21 17.50 16.68 -35.49
C SER A 21 17.27 18.11 -35.00
N ARG A 22 16.01 18.44 -34.66
CA ARG A 22 15.67 19.77 -34.14
C ARG A 22 16.24 20.00 -32.74
N GLY A 23 16.30 18.98 -31.90
CA GLY A 23 16.91 19.09 -30.58
C GLY A 23 18.40 19.37 -30.65
N LYS A 24 19.10 18.74 -31.60
CA LYS A 24 20.49 19.07 -31.91
C LYS A 24 20.63 20.53 -32.36
N ASP A 25 19.74 21.02 -33.22
CA ASP A 25 19.75 22.44 -33.62
C ASP A 25 19.53 23.38 -32.41
N TYR A 26 18.66 23.02 -31.46
CA TYR A 26 18.43 23.82 -30.25
C TYR A 26 19.66 23.83 -29.33
N TYR A 27 20.30 22.67 -29.16
CA TYR A 27 21.55 22.56 -28.43
C TYR A 27 22.67 23.41 -29.10
N ASP A 28 22.89 23.22 -30.40
CA ASP A 28 23.95 23.91 -31.16
C ASP A 28 23.75 25.45 -31.17
N ASN A 29 22.51 25.93 -31.05
CA ASN A 29 22.18 27.35 -30.98
C ASN A 29 22.18 27.93 -29.55
N GLY A 30 22.51 27.13 -28.53
CA GLY A 30 22.57 27.57 -27.14
C GLY A 30 21.20 27.89 -26.54
N ALA A 31 20.14 27.20 -26.98
CA ALA A 31 18.78 27.43 -26.48
C ALA A 31 18.54 26.87 -25.06
N VAL A 32 19.46 26.07 -24.51
CA VAL A 32 19.41 25.60 -23.12
C VAL A 32 20.00 26.69 -22.23
N LEU A 33 19.15 27.30 -21.40
CA LEU A 33 19.50 28.50 -20.63
C LEU A 33 20.15 28.15 -19.30
N GLU A 34 19.53 27.22 -18.58
CA GLU A 34 19.96 26.79 -17.25
C GLU A 34 19.73 25.30 -17.09
N ILE A 35 20.67 24.63 -16.42
CA ILE A 35 20.56 23.23 -16.01
C ILE A 35 20.97 23.15 -14.54
N ALA A 36 20.08 22.63 -13.72
CA ALA A 36 20.29 22.40 -12.30
C ALA A 36 20.06 20.93 -11.96
N ARG A 37 20.82 20.41 -11.00
CA ARG A 37 20.74 19.03 -10.54
C ARG A 37 20.53 19.00 -9.03
N ARG A 38 19.65 18.08 -8.60
CA ARG A 38 19.44 17.72 -7.20
C ARG A 38 19.30 16.21 -7.08
N GLY A 39 20.38 15.54 -6.68
CA GLY A 39 20.43 14.07 -6.63
C GLY A 39 20.27 13.44 -8.02
N ALA A 40 19.21 12.66 -8.21
CA ALA A 40 18.87 12.02 -9.48
C ALA A 40 17.94 12.88 -10.38
N LEU A 41 17.44 14.00 -9.86
CA LEU A 41 16.57 14.92 -10.59
C LEU A 41 17.38 16.02 -11.28
N ILE A 42 17.14 16.21 -12.57
CA ILE A 42 17.68 17.31 -13.37
C ILE A 42 16.52 18.20 -13.82
N THR A 43 16.67 19.51 -13.62
CA THR A 43 15.74 20.52 -14.11
C THR A 43 16.46 21.45 -15.06
N ALA A 44 15.80 21.85 -16.14
CA ALA A 44 16.38 22.79 -17.10
C ALA A 44 15.34 23.73 -17.70
N GLU A 45 15.78 24.88 -18.18
CA GLU A 45 14.99 25.82 -18.96
C GLU A 45 15.51 25.90 -20.39
N VAL A 46 14.60 25.76 -21.37
CA VAL A 46 14.94 25.80 -22.79
C VAL A 46 14.11 26.85 -23.50
N GLU A 47 14.78 27.79 -24.16
CA GLU A 47 14.16 28.78 -25.02
C GLU A 47 13.46 28.10 -26.21
N GLY A 48 12.26 28.56 -26.55
CA GLY A 48 11.49 27.99 -27.64
C GLY A 48 10.57 29.00 -28.31
N SER A 49 9.45 28.52 -28.84
CA SER A 49 8.50 29.36 -29.57
C SER A 49 7.61 30.23 -28.68
N ASP A 50 7.56 29.96 -27.38
CA ASP A 50 6.80 30.75 -26.42
C ASP A 50 7.65 31.87 -25.82
N TYR A 51 7.01 32.88 -25.24
CA TYR A 51 7.68 34.00 -24.58
C TYR A 51 8.42 33.57 -23.30
N ALA A 52 7.86 32.59 -22.57
CA ALA A 52 8.51 31.98 -21.42
C ALA A 52 9.30 30.73 -21.85
N PRO A 53 10.49 30.47 -21.28
CA PRO A 53 11.21 29.22 -21.50
C PRO A 53 10.37 27.99 -21.13
N TYR A 54 10.58 26.88 -21.84
CA TYR A 54 9.99 25.61 -21.47
C TYR A 54 10.78 24.97 -20.32
N ALA A 55 10.08 24.45 -19.32
CA ALA A 55 10.66 23.74 -18.19
C ALA A 55 10.79 22.25 -18.54
N ILE A 56 11.96 21.69 -18.29
CA ILE A 56 12.30 20.29 -18.52
C ILE A 56 12.64 19.68 -17.17
N THR A 57 12.15 18.46 -16.96
CA THR A 57 12.49 17.62 -15.81
C THR A 57 12.98 16.28 -16.33
N ILE A 58 14.15 15.82 -15.89
CA ILE A 58 14.72 14.52 -16.25
C ILE A 58 15.03 13.78 -14.95
N GLN A 59 14.49 12.58 -14.82
CA GLN A 59 14.78 11.67 -13.73
C GLN A 59 15.82 10.65 -14.19
N LEU A 60 16.89 10.48 -13.42
CA LEU A 60 17.87 9.43 -13.63
C LEU A 60 17.63 8.25 -12.69
N ASP A 61 18.00 7.05 -13.13
CA ASP A 61 18.05 5.87 -12.26
C ASP A 61 19.36 5.81 -11.44
N ASP A 62 19.47 4.79 -10.59
CA ASP A 62 20.66 4.57 -9.76
C ASP A 62 21.94 4.29 -10.57
N ALA A 63 21.79 3.82 -11.82
CA ALA A 63 22.87 3.61 -12.76
C ALA A 63 23.24 4.87 -13.56
N GLY A 64 22.50 5.98 -13.39
CA GLY A 64 22.67 7.24 -14.10
C GLY A 64 22.11 7.25 -15.53
N ALA A 65 21.27 6.27 -15.89
CA ALA A 65 20.55 6.23 -17.15
C ALA A 65 19.26 7.05 -17.04
N ILE A 66 18.65 7.37 -18.19
CA ILE A 66 17.42 8.17 -18.24
C ILE A 66 16.25 7.26 -17.86
N ASP A 67 15.62 7.54 -16.72
CA ASP A 67 14.42 6.84 -16.26
C ASP A 67 13.16 7.51 -16.83
N ASP A 68 13.02 8.82 -16.62
CA ASP A 68 11.92 9.61 -17.19
C ASP A 68 12.39 11.01 -17.67
N ALA A 69 11.66 11.58 -18.63
CA ALA A 69 11.89 12.93 -19.08
C ALA A 69 10.58 13.62 -19.50
N MET A 70 10.31 14.76 -18.87
CA MET A 70 9.12 15.60 -19.09
C MET A 70 9.52 16.98 -19.58
N CYS A 71 8.63 17.60 -20.37
CA CYS A 71 8.79 18.97 -20.81
C CYS A 71 7.43 19.67 -20.81
N SER A 72 7.39 20.93 -20.36
CA SER A 72 6.17 21.74 -20.33
C SER A 72 5.68 22.22 -21.71
N CYS A 73 6.35 21.81 -22.79
CA CYS A 73 5.94 22.24 -24.13
C CYS A 73 4.66 21.52 -24.58
N PRO A 74 3.81 22.15 -25.42
CA PRO A 74 2.54 21.61 -25.88
C PRO A 74 2.69 20.48 -26.94
N TYR A 75 3.84 19.82 -26.97
CA TYR A 75 4.15 18.77 -27.93
C TYR A 75 3.51 17.46 -27.47
N ASP A 76 2.57 16.94 -28.27
CA ASP A 76 1.74 15.77 -27.96
C ASP A 76 2.06 14.55 -28.85
N TYR A 77 3.29 14.48 -29.38
CA TYR A 77 3.73 13.30 -30.13
C TYR A 77 4.59 12.41 -29.23
N SER A 78 4.55 11.10 -29.47
CA SER A 78 5.28 10.11 -28.68
C SER A 78 6.81 10.35 -28.64
N GLY A 79 7.40 10.14 -27.47
CA GLY A 79 8.84 10.25 -27.21
C GLY A 79 9.33 11.64 -26.79
N TYR A 80 10.65 11.81 -26.76
CA TYR A 80 11.34 13.03 -26.37
C TYR A 80 11.11 14.14 -27.40
N CYS A 81 10.62 15.27 -26.92
CA CYS A 81 10.52 16.47 -27.73
C CYS A 81 11.92 17.06 -27.98
N LYS A 82 12.02 17.99 -28.93
CA LYS A 82 13.29 18.67 -29.25
C LYS A 82 13.96 19.36 -28.05
N HIS A 83 13.19 19.84 -27.06
CA HIS A 83 13.76 20.51 -25.89
C HIS A 83 14.42 19.50 -24.93
N ILE A 84 13.78 18.36 -24.69
CA ILE A 84 14.35 17.26 -23.91
C ILE A 84 15.65 16.78 -24.57
N VAL A 85 15.63 16.56 -25.89
CA VAL A 85 16.83 16.17 -26.64
C VAL A 85 17.95 17.21 -26.46
N ALA A 86 17.64 18.51 -26.52
CA ALA A 86 18.65 19.56 -26.36
C ALA A 86 19.32 19.53 -24.97
N VAL A 87 18.54 19.32 -23.91
CA VAL A 87 19.07 19.18 -22.54
C VAL A 87 19.90 17.90 -22.38
N LEU A 88 19.42 16.77 -22.91
CA LEU A 88 20.16 15.51 -22.86
C LEU A 88 21.50 15.59 -23.62
N LEU A 89 21.54 16.28 -24.75
CA LEU A 89 22.79 16.54 -25.47
C LEU A 89 23.72 17.46 -24.67
N ALA A 90 23.20 18.51 -24.04
CA ALA A 90 24.00 19.39 -23.17
C ALA A 90 24.64 18.61 -22.00
N LEU A 91 23.88 17.72 -21.37
CA LEU A 91 24.39 16.84 -20.32
C LEU A 91 25.46 15.87 -20.85
N LEU A 92 25.23 15.24 -22.02
CA LEU A 92 26.16 14.30 -22.64
C LEU A 92 27.49 14.97 -23.04
N HIS A 93 27.43 16.23 -23.46
CA HIS A 93 28.60 17.00 -23.87
C HIS A 93 29.33 17.71 -22.71
N GLY A 94 28.80 17.60 -21.49
CA GLY A 94 29.44 18.11 -20.28
C GLY A 94 29.31 19.62 -20.09
N ASP A 95 28.19 20.19 -20.52
CA ASP A 95 27.84 21.59 -20.25
C ASP A 95 27.73 21.85 -18.73
N THR A 96 27.76 23.11 -18.33
CA THR A 96 27.77 23.47 -16.90
C THR A 96 26.42 23.18 -16.26
N VAL A 97 26.42 22.41 -15.17
CA VAL A 97 25.24 22.07 -14.38
C VAL A 97 25.39 22.65 -12.98
N GLU A 98 24.39 23.39 -12.50
CA GLU A 98 24.34 23.87 -11.13
C GLU A 98 23.96 22.73 -10.18
N GLU A 99 24.84 22.41 -9.24
CA GLU A 99 24.60 21.35 -8.25
C GLU A 99 23.94 21.94 -7.01
N HIS A 100 22.72 21.51 -6.70
CA HIS A 100 22.05 21.82 -5.45
C HIS A 100 22.15 20.66 -4.46
N ALA A 101 22.29 20.99 -3.18
CA ALA A 101 22.23 20.01 -2.10
C ALA A 101 20.92 19.21 -2.17
N ASP A 102 20.94 17.92 -1.88
CA ASP A 102 19.72 17.13 -1.77
C ASP A 102 18.81 17.64 -0.63
N LEU A 103 17.56 17.19 -0.63
CA LEU A 103 16.59 17.60 0.38
C LEU A 103 17.02 17.15 1.78
N GLU A 104 17.61 15.96 1.91
CA GLU A 104 18.08 15.41 3.19
C GLU A 104 19.11 16.34 3.84
N THR A 105 20.13 16.77 3.09
CA THR A 105 21.16 17.71 3.52
C THR A 105 20.58 19.07 3.90
N LEU A 106 19.54 19.53 3.20
CA LEU A 106 18.87 20.80 3.53
C LEU A 106 18.09 20.74 4.85
N ILE A 107 17.57 19.56 5.22
CA ILE A 107 16.74 19.39 6.42
C ILE A 107 17.50 18.85 7.62
N ASP A 108 18.67 18.22 7.44
CA ASP A 108 19.48 17.57 8.50
C ASP A 108 19.81 18.54 9.67
N GLY A 109 19.99 19.83 9.37
CA GLY A 109 20.28 20.86 10.37
C GLY A 109 19.05 21.49 11.05
N LEU A 110 17.83 21.07 10.70
CA LEU A 110 16.60 21.72 11.15
C LEU A 110 15.96 21.01 12.35
N THR A 111 15.47 21.80 13.30
CA THR A 111 14.63 21.26 14.39
C THR A 111 13.22 20.93 13.89
N GLU A 112 12.51 20.04 14.58
CA GLU A 112 11.12 19.67 14.26
C GLU A 112 10.19 20.89 14.14
N ALA A 113 10.38 21.91 14.99
CA ALA A 113 9.60 23.14 14.95
C ALA A 113 9.89 23.97 13.68
N GLN A 114 11.16 24.02 13.25
CA GLN A 114 11.54 24.71 12.01
C GLN A 114 11.03 23.96 10.78
N LEU A 115 11.13 22.63 10.77
CA LEU A 115 10.62 21.80 9.70
C LEU A 115 9.10 21.94 9.56
N ARG A 116 8.35 21.87 10.68
CA ARG A 116 6.90 22.12 10.71
C ARG A 116 6.55 23.49 10.15
N GLN A 117 7.29 24.54 10.54
CA GLN A 117 7.05 25.89 10.02
C GLN A 117 7.30 25.99 8.51
N ILE A 118 8.36 25.35 8.00
CA ILE A 118 8.65 25.32 6.56
C ILE A 118 7.56 24.58 5.80
N ILE A 119 7.13 23.42 6.28
CA ILE A 119 6.04 22.64 5.69
C ILE A 119 4.75 23.49 5.61
N LEU A 120 4.40 24.19 6.68
CA LEU A 120 3.20 25.04 6.71
C LEU A 120 3.33 26.27 5.80
N THR A 121 4.52 26.85 5.69
CA THR A 121 4.74 28.09 4.93
C THR A 121 4.89 27.80 3.43
N VAL A 122 5.84 26.94 3.08
CA VAL A 122 6.13 26.58 1.68
C VAL A 122 5.04 25.68 1.12
N GLY A 123 4.57 24.72 1.93
CA GLY A 123 3.51 23.80 1.51
C GLY A 123 2.16 24.45 1.34
N GLY A 124 1.86 25.51 2.10
CA GLY A 124 0.63 26.30 1.93
C GLY A 124 0.62 27.13 0.62
N GLU A 125 1.79 27.37 0.03
CA GLU A 125 1.93 28.18 -1.20
C GLU A 125 1.95 27.33 -2.49
N GLN A 126 2.19 26.01 -2.38
CA GLN A 126 2.26 25.11 -3.55
C GLN A 126 1.00 24.25 -3.70
N ALA A 127 0.35 24.34 -4.87
CA ALA A 127 -0.77 23.48 -5.22
C ALA A 127 -0.32 22.00 -5.28
N GLY A 128 -1.11 21.10 -4.70
CA GLY A 128 -0.86 19.65 -4.69
C GLY A 128 0.11 19.16 -3.60
N PHE A 129 0.76 20.05 -2.85
CA PHE A 129 1.65 19.66 -1.77
C PHE A 129 0.90 19.07 -0.56
N ALA A 130 -0.30 19.59 -0.26
CA ALA A 130 -1.18 19.04 0.77
C ALA A 130 -1.56 17.58 0.44
N ASP A 131 -2.01 17.33 -0.80
CA ASP A 131 -2.35 15.99 -1.29
C ASP A 131 -1.16 15.02 -1.22
N ALA A 132 0.06 15.50 -1.49
CA ALA A 132 1.29 14.70 -1.36
C ALA A 132 1.61 14.35 0.10
N ILE A 133 1.38 15.27 1.04
CA ILE A 133 1.50 15.00 2.48
C ILE A 133 0.47 13.98 2.93
N GLU A 134 -0.79 14.10 2.48
CA GLU A 134 -1.85 13.15 2.81
C GLU A 134 -1.47 11.73 2.37
N ARG A 135 -1.02 11.57 1.12
CA ARG A 135 -0.50 10.28 0.62
C ARG A 135 0.68 9.75 1.45
N ALA A 136 1.63 10.62 1.79
CA ALA A 136 2.78 10.22 2.60
C ALA A 136 2.37 9.79 4.02
N ILE A 137 1.37 10.45 4.63
CA ILE A 137 0.82 10.07 5.94
C ILE A 137 0.13 8.71 5.85
N ILE A 138 -0.64 8.45 4.80
CA ILE A 138 -1.30 7.15 4.56
C ILE A 138 -0.23 6.04 4.46
N LEU A 139 0.80 6.23 3.65
CA LEU A 139 1.90 5.27 3.50
C LEU A 139 2.65 5.04 4.84
N LEU A 140 2.95 6.11 5.58
CA LEU A 140 3.62 6.01 6.87
C LEU A 140 2.77 5.23 7.89
N ARG A 141 1.46 5.49 7.95
CA ARG A 141 0.54 4.76 8.84
C ARG A 141 0.45 3.27 8.50
N ARG A 142 0.55 2.90 7.21
CA ARG A 142 0.60 1.50 6.77
C ARG A 142 1.90 0.79 7.20
N THR A 143 3.03 1.50 7.19
CA THR A 143 4.36 0.92 7.52
C THR A 143 4.76 1.02 9.00
N ALA A 144 4.15 1.92 9.76
CA ALA A 144 4.40 2.10 11.18
C ALA A 144 3.05 2.13 11.91
N PRO A 145 2.60 1.02 12.53
CA PRO A 145 1.33 0.96 13.24
C PRO A 145 1.28 1.87 14.49
N ASP A 146 2.39 2.51 14.86
CA ASP A 146 2.55 3.17 16.16
C ASP A 146 2.40 4.71 16.13
N VAL A 147 1.79 5.28 15.08
CA VAL A 147 1.27 6.64 15.18
C VAL A 147 -0.16 6.59 15.70
N ALA A 148 -0.29 6.15 16.96
CA ALA A 148 -1.43 6.48 17.79
C ALA A 148 -1.48 8.00 17.99
N GLY A 149 -2.07 8.71 17.02
CA GLY A 149 -2.51 10.09 17.23
C GLY A 149 -3.48 10.13 18.40
N ALA A 150 -3.31 11.12 19.28
CA ALA A 150 -4.05 11.26 20.53
C ALA A 150 -5.56 10.91 20.38
N PRO A 151 -6.08 9.92 21.13
CA PRO A 151 -7.46 9.42 20.97
C PRO A 151 -8.56 10.45 21.28
N ASP A 152 -8.21 11.60 21.87
CA ASP A 152 -9.17 12.58 22.41
C ASP A 152 -9.41 13.85 21.56
N ALA A 153 -8.78 13.99 20.39
CA ALA A 153 -9.12 15.12 19.51
C ALA A 153 -10.49 14.90 18.86
N PRO A 154 -11.46 15.84 18.99
CA PRO A 154 -12.73 15.74 18.28
C PRO A 154 -12.46 15.66 16.78
N LEU A 155 -12.95 14.59 16.14
CA LEU A 155 -12.93 14.54 14.68
C LEU A 155 -13.72 15.75 14.15
N PRO A 156 -13.24 16.42 13.09
CA PRO A 156 -14.10 17.32 12.35
C PRO A 156 -15.36 16.55 11.93
N PRO A 157 -16.53 17.21 11.86
CA PRO A 157 -17.76 16.56 11.45
C PRO A 157 -17.54 15.85 10.11
N ILE A 158 -17.86 14.55 10.07
CA ILE A 158 -17.70 13.73 8.87
C ILE A 158 -18.65 14.25 7.80
N ASP A 159 -18.09 14.83 6.75
CA ASP A 159 -18.84 15.19 5.55
C ASP A 159 -18.86 13.98 4.62
N VAL A 160 -19.82 13.06 4.83
CA VAL A 160 -20.04 11.90 3.94
C VAL A 160 -20.24 12.36 2.50
N ALA A 161 -20.84 13.54 2.28
CA ALA A 161 -20.98 14.09 0.94
C ALA A 161 -19.63 14.54 0.35
N ALA A 162 -18.64 14.94 1.16
CA ALA A 162 -17.28 15.18 0.66
C ALA A 162 -16.63 13.90 0.17
N ILE A 163 -16.68 12.83 0.97
CA ILE A 163 -16.12 11.51 0.62
C ILE A 163 -16.75 11.01 -0.68
N ARG A 164 -18.08 11.09 -0.79
CA ARG A 164 -18.81 10.73 -2.02
C ARG A 164 -18.38 11.55 -3.24
N ARG A 165 -18.27 12.88 -3.09
CA ARG A 165 -17.82 13.77 -4.19
C ARG A 165 -16.39 13.44 -4.65
N GLU A 166 -15.52 13.10 -3.71
CA GLU A 166 -14.14 12.73 -3.99
C GLU A 166 -14.06 11.41 -4.74
N LEU A 167 -14.72 10.36 -4.24
CA LEU A 167 -14.80 9.06 -4.92
C LEU A 167 -15.32 9.20 -6.35
N ARG A 168 -16.45 9.90 -6.53
CA ARG A 168 -17.03 10.15 -7.85
C ARG A 168 -16.07 10.90 -8.79
N ARG A 169 -15.29 11.83 -8.25
CA ARG A 169 -14.30 12.58 -9.04
C ARG A 169 -13.13 11.67 -9.43
N ALA A 170 -12.62 10.89 -8.49
CA ALA A 170 -11.48 10.02 -8.69
C ALA A 170 -11.80 8.89 -9.67
N LEU A 171 -12.94 8.21 -9.51
CA LEU A 171 -13.38 7.15 -10.42
C LEU A 171 -13.63 7.67 -11.84
N ARG A 172 -14.29 8.82 -12.01
CA ARG A 172 -14.44 9.44 -13.35
C ARG A 172 -13.10 9.82 -13.98
N SER A 173 -12.14 10.27 -13.16
CA SER A 173 -10.80 10.58 -13.66
C SER A 173 -10.09 9.32 -14.12
N ALA A 174 -10.17 8.23 -13.37
CA ALA A 174 -9.58 6.95 -13.71
C ALA A 174 -10.24 6.32 -14.95
N ALA A 175 -11.57 6.36 -15.03
CA ALA A 175 -12.31 5.86 -16.18
C ALA A 175 -12.06 6.67 -17.46
N ALA A 176 -11.84 8.00 -17.35
CA ALA A 176 -11.53 8.85 -18.51
C ALA A 176 -10.19 8.50 -19.17
N THR A 177 -9.25 7.88 -18.44
CA THR A 177 -7.99 7.36 -18.97
C THR A 177 -8.04 5.87 -19.29
N GLY A 178 -9.21 5.24 -19.10
CA GLY A 178 -9.43 3.81 -19.28
C GLY A 178 -8.70 2.94 -18.26
N GLY A 179 -8.34 3.47 -17.08
CA GLY A 179 -7.52 2.81 -16.05
C GLY A 179 -6.00 3.07 -16.19
N GLY A 180 -5.55 3.67 -17.29
CA GLY A 180 -4.17 4.08 -17.45
C GLY A 180 -3.85 5.30 -16.60
N GLY A 181 -3.22 5.10 -15.44
CA GLY A 181 -2.33 6.12 -14.90
C GLY A 181 -1.24 6.35 -15.94
N GLY A 182 -1.20 7.53 -16.56
CA GLY A 182 -0.45 7.73 -17.81
C GLY A 182 0.91 7.02 -17.91
N ARG A 183 1.03 6.17 -18.94
CA ARG A 183 2.21 5.44 -19.48
C ARG A 183 2.71 4.21 -18.69
N SER A 184 2.73 3.05 -19.36
CA SER A 184 4.01 2.35 -19.64
C SER A 184 3.95 1.32 -20.79
N TYR A 185 5.07 1.17 -21.51
CA TYR A 185 5.26 0.29 -22.65
C TYR A 185 5.76 -1.10 -22.24
N TYR A 186 5.15 -2.16 -22.80
CA TYR A 186 5.57 -3.58 -22.82
C TYR A 186 5.59 -4.39 -21.50
N TYR A 187 4.46 -5.01 -21.15
CA TYR A 187 4.15 -6.46 -21.26
C TYR A 187 2.91 -6.76 -20.39
N ASP A 188 1.76 -6.22 -20.79
CA ASP A 188 0.42 -6.81 -20.64
C ASP A 188 -0.58 -5.74 -21.11
N GLU A 189 -1.21 -5.95 -22.26
CA GLU A 189 -2.19 -5.01 -22.85
C GLU A 189 -3.45 -4.80 -21.97
N TYR A 190 -3.52 -5.42 -20.80
CA TYR A 190 -4.65 -5.37 -19.87
C TYR A 190 -4.36 -4.59 -18.56
N ASP A 191 -3.10 -4.45 -18.16
CA ASP A 191 -2.75 -3.80 -16.88
C ASP A 191 -2.76 -2.26 -16.98
N ASP A 192 -2.49 -1.73 -18.17
CA ASP A 192 -2.53 -0.28 -18.49
C ASP A 192 -3.98 0.25 -18.59
N MET A 193 -4.98 -0.63 -18.37
CA MET A 193 -6.41 -0.30 -18.30
C MET A 193 -7.06 -0.59 -16.95
N ALA A 194 -6.25 -0.94 -15.94
CA ALA A 194 -6.74 -1.30 -14.62
C ALA A 194 -7.02 -0.06 -13.76
N ILE A 195 -8.27 0.13 -13.37
CA ILE A 195 -8.67 1.10 -12.35
C ILE A 195 -8.26 0.52 -10.99
N ASP A 196 -7.35 1.22 -10.30
CA ASP A 196 -6.96 0.90 -8.91
C ASP A 196 -8.13 1.19 -7.94
N ALA A 197 -9.09 0.29 -7.88
CA ALA A 197 -10.28 0.41 -7.05
C ALA A 197 -9.95 0.45 -5.55
N ALA A 198 -8.91 -0.28 -5.13
CA ALA A 198 -8.43 -0.26 -3.76
C ALA A 198 -7.97 1.15 -3.36
N ALA A 199 -7.19 1.84 -4.20
CA ALA A 199 -6.79 3.22 -3.96
C ALA A 199 -7.97 4.20 -3.98
N LEU A 200 -8.98 3.97 -4.82
CA LEU A 200 -10.18 4.81 -4.87
C LEU A 200 -11.03 4.72 -3.60
N LEU A 201 -11.15 3.54 -3.01
CA LEU A 201 -11.96 3.28 -1.82
C LEU A 201 -11.20 3.55 -0.51
N ALA A 202 -9.87 3.46 -0.52
CA ALA A 202 -9.00 3.64 0.65
C ALA A 202 -9.31 4.88 1.51
N PRO A 203 -9.50 6.11 0.98
CA PRO A 203 -9.79 7.27 1.82
C PRO A 203 -11.05 7.11 2.67
N GLY A 204 -12.07 6.45 2.11
CA GLY A 204 -13.32 6.17 2.82
C GLY A 204 -13.18 5.07 3.87
N LEU A 205 -12.43 4.00 3.53
CA LEU A 205 -12.12 2.91 4.44
C LEU A 205 -11.28 3.40 5.64
N ASP A 206 -10.27 4.22 5.41
CA ASP A 206 -9.44 4.84 6.47
C ASP A 206 -10.30 5.62 7.48
N VAL A 207 -11.32 6.34 7.00
CA VAL A 207 -12.27 7.06 7.88
C VAL A 207 -13.13 6.08 8.68
N ALA A 208 -13.66 5.03 8.04
CA ALA A 208 -14.49 4.02 8.71
C ALA A 208 -13.70 3.24 9.76
N GLU A 209 -12.46 2.83 9.47
CA GLU A 209 -11.55 2.19 10.43
C GLU A 209 -11.27 3.11 11.62
N ALA A 210 -10.95 4.38 11.38
CA ALA A 210 -10.69 5.35 12.43
C ALA A 210 -11.90 5.59 13.35
N LEU A 211 -13.12 5.36 12.86
CA LEU A 211 -14.34 5.41 13.66
C LEU A 211 -14.53 4.14 14.48
N LEU A 212 -14.30 2.97 13.90
CA LEU A 212 -14.34 1.70 14.62
C LEU A 212 -13.34 1.65 15.78
N VAL A 213 -12.11 2.12 15.56
CA VAL A 213 -11.07 2.20 16.61
C VAL A 213 -11.52 3.09 17.77
N ARG A 214 -12.32 4.14 17.51
CA ARG A 214 -12.90 5.02 18.52
C ARG A 214 -14.21 4.51 19.13
N GLY A 215 -14.70 3.36 18.69
CA GLY A 215 -15.93 2.76 19.18
C GLY A 215 -17.21 3.38 18.59
N ASP A 216 -17.16 3.95 17.38
CA ASP A 216 -18.32 4.44 16.64
C ASP A 216 -18.63 3.59 15.39
N PRO A 217 -19.14 2.36 15.57
CA PRO A 217 -19.53 1.50 14.45
C PRO A 217 -20.71 2.05 13.64
N THR A 218 -21.57 2.88 14.24
CA THR A 218 -22.69 3.53 13.54
C THR A 218 -22.18 4.58 12.54
N GLY A 219 -21.23 5.42 12.96
CA GLY A 219 -20.56 6.37 12.08
C GLY A 219 -19.82 5.66 10.94
N ALA A 220 -19.10 4.57 11.25
CA ALA A 220 -18.42 3.75 10.26
C ALA A 220 -19.38 3.16 9.21
N LEU A 221 -20.50 2.55 9.62
CA LEU A 221 -21.55 2.08 8.68
C LEU A 221 -22.11 3.21 7.82
N THR A 222 -22.26 4.41 8.38
CA THR A 222 -22.79 5.55 7.62
C THR A 222 -21.82 5.95 6.50
N VAL A 223 -20.52 5.91 6.76
CA VAL A 223 -19.48 6.19 5.75
C VAL A 223 -19.46 5.08 4.71
N LEU A 224 -19.41 3.81 5.12
CA LEU A 224 -19.33 2.67 4.21
C LEU A 224 -20.57 2.56 3.32
N ALA A 225 -21.78 2.71 3.87
CA ALA A 225 -23.01 2.75 3.08
C ALA A 225 -22.99 3.87 2.04
N GLY A 226 -22.50 5.06 2.42
CA GLY A 226 -22.35 6.18 1.50
C GLY A 226 -21.33 5.91 0.38
N LEU A 227 -20.26 5.18 0.67
CA LEU A 227 -19.27 4.73 -0.33
C LEU A 227 -19.88 3.72 -1.30
N ILE A 228 -20.58 2.70 -0.79
CA ILE A 228 -21.21 1.65 -1.60
C ILE A 228 -22.25 2.26 -2.55
N GLU A 229 -23.12 3.13 -2.03
CA GLU A 229 -24.13 3.82 -2.84
C GLU A 229 -23.48 4.67 -3.94
N GLU A 230 -22.42 5.42 -3.60
CA GLU A 230 -21.71 6.26 -4.57
C GLU A 230 -20.91 5.44 -5.60
N TRP A 231 -20.36 4.31 -5.18
CA TRP A 231 -19.69 3.37 -6.06
C TRP A 231 -20.67 2.84 -7.10
N GLY A 232 -21.82 2.30 -6.69
CA GLY A 232 -22.86 1.82 -7.60
C GLY A 232 -23.39 2.92 -8.54
N GLU A 233 -23.70 4.11 -8.00
CA GLU A 233 -24.09 5.27 -8.81
C GLU A 233 -23.03 5.62 -9.87
N SER A 234 -21.74 5.58 -9.50
CA SER A 234 -20.65 5.92 -10.39
C SER A 234 -20.37 4.83 -11.43
N LEU A 235 -20.50 3.55 -11.08
CA LEU A 235 -20.37 2.44 -12.02
C LEU A 235 -21.48 2.45 -13.07
N ALA A 236 -22.70 2.80 -12.70
CA ALA A 236 -23.83 2.92 -13.63
C ALA A 236 -23.61 3.99 -14.72
N ASP A 237 -22.74 4.98 -14.47
CA ASP A 237 -22.36 6.01 -15.43
C ASP A 237 -21.20 5.59 -16.36
N LEU A 238 -20.55 4.43 -16.12
CA LEU A 238 -19.42 3.94 -16.92
C LEU A 238 -19.88 3.16 -18.15
N GLU A 239 -18.99 3.09 -19.16
CA GLU A 239 -19.19 2.18 -20.28
C GLU A 239 -19.00 0.72 -19.84
N GLU A 240 -19.86 -0.18 -20.31
CA GLU A 240 -19.93 -1.59 -19.91
C GLU A 240 -18.56 -2.30 -19.99
N TRP A 241 -17.79 -2.06 -21.05
CA TRP A 241 -16.47 -2.68 -21.23
C TRP A 241 -15.44 -2.23 -20.18
N ILE A 242 -15.59 -1.04 -19.58
CA ILE A 242 -14.70 -0.58 -18.50
C ILE A 242 -14.99 -1.39 -17.25
N VAL A 243 -16.26 -1.65 -16.96
CA VAL A 243 -16.67 -2.47 -15.80
C VAL A 243 -16.21 -3.91 -15.99
N GLU A 244 -16.43 -4.50 -17.17
CA GLU A 244 -15.98 -5.86 -17.49
C GLU A 244 -14.46 -6.01 -17.42
N ALA A 245 -13.70 -5.03 -17.91
CA ALA A 245 -12.24 -5.06 -17.87
C ALA A 245 -11.67 -4.97 -16.45
N ASN A 246 -12.46 -4.51 -15.48
CA ASN A 246 -12.03 -4.25 -14.10
C ASN A 246 -12.78 -5.12 -13.07
N GLU A 247 -13.52 -6.14 -13.51
CA GLU A 247 -14.37 -6.97 -12.65
C GLU A 247 -13.58 -7.58 -11.46
N ASP A 248 -12.40 -8.15 -11.73
CA ASP A 248 -11.55 -8.75 -10.70
C ASP A 248 -11.05 -7.70 -9.68
N ALA A 249 -10.51 -6.57 -10.16
CA ALA A 249 -10.03 -5.50 -9.28
C ALA A 249 -11.16 -4.89 -8.43
N PHE A 250 -12.38 -4.80 -9.00
CA PHE A 250 -13.56 -4.32 -8.29
C PHE A 250 -14.05 -5.32 -7.25
N ALA A 251 -14.02 -6.61 -7.56
CA ALA A 251 -14.38 -7.67 -6.63
C ALA A 251 -13.38 -7.75 -5.46
N GLU A 252 -12.08 -7.62 -5.72
CA GLU A 252 -11.04 -7.56 -4.70
C GLU A 252 -11.26 -6.36 -3.76
N ALA A 253 -11.45 -5.16 -4.31
CA ALA A 253 -11.67 -3.96 -3.51
C ALA A 253 -13.00 -4.00 -2.72
N ALA A 254 -14.03 -4.66 -3.26
CA ALA A 254 -15.28 -4.90 -2.54
C ALA A 254 -15.08 -5.80 -1.31
N SER A 255 -14.13 -6.74 -1.35
CA SER A 255 -13.81 -7.64 -0.24
C SER A 255 -13.35 -6.88 1.01
N ASP A 256 -12.51 -5.85 0.83
CA ASP A 256 -12.05 -4.98 1.92
C ASP A 256 -13.21 -4.18 2.55
N VAL A 257 -14.11 -3.64 1.70
CA VAL A 257 -15.32 -2.96 2.15
C VAL A 257 -16.21 -3.92 2.95
N ASP A 258 -16.41 -5.13 2.43
CA ASP A 258 -17.26 -6.16 3.04
C ASP A 258 -16.76 -6.58 4.42
N ALA A 259 -15.47 -6.88 4.54
CA ALA A 259 -14.86 -7.28 5.80
C ALA A 259 -15.05 -6.19 6.88
N LEU A 260 -14.87 -4.92 6.52
CA LEU A 260 -15.05 -3.81 7.44
C LEU A 260 -16.53 -3.54 7.76
N PHE A 261 -17.42 -3.70 6.79
CA PHE A 261 -18.87 -3.55 6.97
C PHE A 261 -19.42 -4.63 7.91
N ALA A 262 -19.03 -5.89 7.71
CA ALA A 262 -19.36 -7.01 8.57
C ALA A 262 -18.91 -6.75 10.02
N GLU A 263 -17.70 -6.21 10.20
CA GLU A 263 -17.18 -5.84 11.51
C GLU A 263 -18.05 -4.77 12.20
N CYS A 264 -18.51 -3.76 11.44
CA CYS A 264 -19.39 -2.74 11.97
C CYS A 264 -20.75 -3.32 12.39
N LEU A 265 -21.36 -4.17 11.55
CA LEU A 265 -22.63 -4.84 11.85
C LEU A 265 -22.53 -5.70 13.12
N LEU A 266 -21.45 -6.49 13.25
CA LEU A 266 -21.21 -7.34 14.42
C LEU A 266 -20.86 -6.54 15.69
N SER A 267 -20.43 -5.29 15.55
CA SER A 267 -20.15 -4.39 16.67
C SER A 267 -21.41 -3.73 17.24
N LEU A 268 -22.56 -3.85 16.55
CA LEU A 268 -23.82 -3.24 16.96
C LEU A 268 -24.79 -4.25 17.61
N PRO A 269 -25.54 -3.84 18.64
CA PRO A 269 -26.61 -4.66 19.22
C PRO A 269 -27.87 -4.61 18.35
N LEU A 270 -27.79 -5.06 17.11
CA LEU A 270 -28.89 -5.02 16.14
C LEU A 270 -30.03 -5.95 16.55
N THR A 271 -31.25 -5.41 16.54
CA THR A 271 -32.49 -6.20 16.65
C THR A 271 -32.75 -7.01 15.38
N GLU A 272 -33.61 -8.03 15.47
CA GLU A 272 -34.02 -8.84 14.30
C GLU A 272 -34.60 -7.99 13.16
N ALA A 273 -35.38 -6.96 13.51
CA ALA A 273 -35.94 -6.03 12.52
C ALA A 273 -34.85 -5.19 11.83
N GLU A 274 -33.87 -4.69 12.58
CA GLU A 274 -32.74 -3.94 12.01
C GLU A 274 -31.84 -4.83 11.15
N ARG A 275 -31.62 -6.09 11.55
CA ARG A 275 -30.91 -7.08 10.73
C ARG A 275 -31.62 -7.32 9.41
N ALA A 276 -32.94 -7.48 9.43
CA ALA A 276 -33.73 -7.64 8.21
C ALA A 276 -33.64 -6.40 7.31
N THR A 277 -33.69 -5.19 7.86
CA THR A 277 -33.47 -3.95 7.08
C THR A 277 -32.08 -3.88 6.47
N TRP A 278 -31.04 -4.30 7.18
CA TRP A 278 -29.70 -4.37 6.61
C TRP A 278 -29.58 -5.43 5.53
N GLN A 279 -30.19 -6.61 5.73
CA GLN A 279 -30.22 -7.67 4.72
C GLN A 279 -30.88 -7.18 3.43
N GLU A 280 -32.03 -6.50 3.51
CA GLU A 280 -32.68 -5.90 2.33
C GLU A 280 -31.76 -4.93 1.58
N ARG A 281 -30.98 -4.11 2.30
CA ARG A 281 -29.99 -3.21 1.67
C ARG A 281 -28.83 -3.97 1.02
N LEU A 282 -28.34 -5.04 1.63
CA LEU A 282 -27.28 -5.86 1.04
C LEU A 282 -27.78 -6.52 -0.26
N ASP A 283 -29.01 -7.04 -0.25
CA ASP A 283 -29.65 -7.65 -1.42
C ASP A 283 -29.82 -6.62 -2.56
N ASP A 284 -30.22 -5.39 -2.25
CA ASP A 284 -30.32 -4.29 -3.22
C ASP A 284 -28.94 -3.93 -3.81
N TRP A 285 -27.90 -3.82 -2.97
CA TRP A 285 -26.54 -3.46 -3.42
C TRP A 285 -25.85 -4.56 -4.23
N ALA A 286 -26.19 -5.83 -4.00
CA ALA A 286 -25.58 -6.95 -4.72
C ALA A 286 -25.85 -6.90 -6.25
N GLY A 287 -26.93 -6.26 -6.68
CA GLY A 287 -27.24 -6.05 -8.10
C GLY A 287 -26.72 -4.74 -8.67
N ASP A 288 -26.66 -3.69 -7.86
CA ASP A 288 -26.47 -2.32 -8.32
C ASP A 288 -25.10 -1.71 -7.99
N ALA A 289 -24.32 -2.32 -7.08
CA ALA A 289 -23.06 -1.77 -6.60
C ALA A 289 -21.97 -2.83 -6.38
N MET A 290 -22.08 -3.60 -5.31
CA MET A 290 -21.13 -4.64 -4.93
C MET A 290 -21.82 -5.67 -4.04
N ARG A 291 -21.41 -6.93 -4.17
CA ARG A 291 -21.90 -8.00 -3.30
C ARG A 291 -21.05 -8.09 -2.04
N LEU A 292 -21.72 -8.12 -0.88
CA LEU A 292 -21.09 -8.16 0.44
C LEU A 292 -21.41 -9.48 1.16
N ALA A 293 -20.81 -10.58 0.67
CA ALA A 293 -21.08 -11.93 1.16
C ALA A 293 -20.68 -12.15 2.64
N VAL A 294 -19.57 -11.56 3.09
CA VAL A 294 -19.12 -11.64 4.48
C VAL A 294 -20.14 -10.96 5.40
N SER A 295 -20.68 -9.82 4.98
CA SER A 295 -21.73 -9.09 5.70
C SER A 295 -23.06 -9.86 5.75
N GLU A 296 -23.45 -10.51 4.66
CA GLU A 296 -24.62 -11.43 4.62
C GLU A 296 -24.46 -12.53 5.68
N ILE A 297 -23.31 -13.22 5.68
CA ILE A 297 -23.01 -14.30 6.63
C ILE A 297 -22.95 -13.77 8.07
N ALA A 298 -22.42 -12.56 8.28
CA ALA A 298 -22.36 -11.92 9.59
C ALA A 298 -23.75 -11.61 10.17
N LEU A 299 -24.71 -11.18 9.34
CA LEU A 299 -26.09 -10.94 9.74
C LEU A 299 -26.81 -12.24 10.10
N GLU A 300 -26.62 -13.28 9.29
CA GLU A 300 -27.21 -14.61 9.47
C GLU A 300 -26.71 -15.29 10.74
N THR A 301 -25.38 -15.37 10.91
CA THR A 301 -24.76 -16.13 12.00
C THR A 301 -24.69 -15.32 13.31
N GLY A 302 -24.36 -14.03 13.23
CA GLY A 302 -24.15 -13.18 14.39
C GLY A 302 -23.13 -13.74 15.38
N TRP A 303 -23.34 -13.47 16.68
CA TRP A 303 -22.49 -13.96 17.79
C TRP A 303 -23.08 -15.18 18.50
N GLU A 304 -24.36 -15.49 18.26
CA GLU A 304 -25.08 -16.59 18.92
C GLU A 304 -25.04 -17.90 18.12
N TYR A 305 -24.41 -17.90 16.95
CA TYR A 305 -24.25 -19.09 16.12
C TYR A 305 -23.59 -20.23 16.93
N PRO A 306 -24.24 -21.39 17.12
CA PRO A 306 -23.78 -22.40 18.07
C PRO A 306 -22.36 -22.92 17.82
N PRO A 307 -21.92 -23.20 16.57
CA PRO A 307 -20.54 -23.60 16.29
C PRO A 307 -19.51 -22.53 16.65
N LEU A 308 -19.80 -21.26 16.39
CA LEU A 308 -18.97 -20.14 16.82
C LEU A 308 -18.85 -20.06 18.34
N VAL A 309 -19.96 -20.18 19.05
CA VAL A 309 -19.97 -20.19 20.53
C VAL A 309 -19.15 -21.36 21.07
N ALA A 310 -19.27 -22.55 20.46
CA ALA A 310 -18.50 -23.72 20.83
C ALA A 310 -16.99 -23.51 20.61
N ALA A 311 -16.60 -22.94 19.46
CA ALA A 311 -15.22 -22.60 19.13
C ALA A 311 -14.64 -21.57 20.11
N MET A 312 -15.34 -20.48 20.41
CA MET A 312 -14.90 -19.47 21.39
C MET A 312 -14.75 -20.04 22.81
N GLN A 313 -15.46 -21.12 23.14
CA GLN A 313 -15.34 -21.86 24.41
C GLN A 313 -14.21 -22.90 24.41
N GLY A 314 -13.47 -23.05 23.30
CA GLY A 314 -12.36 -23.97 23.15
C GLY A 314 -12.73 -25.36 22.63
N ASN A 315 -13.96 -25.56 22.15
CA ASN A 315 -14.37 -26.81 21.49
C ASN A 315 -13.99 -26.75 20.01
N ILE A 316 -12.70 -26.93 19.72
CA ILE A 316 -12.15 -26.81 18.36
C ILE A 316 -12.41 -28.09 17.57
N THR A 317 -12.88 -27.95 16.34
CA THR A 317 -13.12 -29.05 15.39
C THR A 317 -12.31 -28.83 14.11
N GLU A 318 -12.23 -29.85 13.25
CA GLU A 318 -11.59 -29.72 11.93
C GLU A 318 -12.35 -28.75 10.99
N GLN A 319 -13.59 -28.39 11.33
CA GLN A 319 -14.43 -27.43 10.59
C GLN A 319 -14.39 -26.02 11.22
N GLY A 320 -13.49 -25.79 12.18
CA GLY A 320 -13.41 -24.52 12.90
C GLY A 320 -14.70 -24.18 13.64
N ALA A 321 -15.23 -22.99 13.36
CA ALA A 321 -16.44 -22.38 13.90
C ALA A 321 -17.68 -22.64 13.02
N TRP A 322 -17.68 -23.72 12.23
CA TRP A 322 -18.74 -24.04 11.27
C TRP A 322 -19.33 -25.44 11.48
N GLU A 323 -20.61 -25.61 11.15
CA GLU A 323 -21.31 -26.91 11.16
C GLU A 323 -20.94 -27.83 9.97
N GLY A 324 -20.30 -27.27 8.94
CA GLY A 324 -20.02 -27.92 7.66
C GLY A 324 -18.80 -27.31 6.97
N GLU A 325 -18.79 -27.34 5.65
CA GLU A 325 -17.77 -26.64 4.85
C GLU A 325 -17.88 -25.13 5.12
N PRO A 326 -16.78 -24.46 5.54
CA PRO A 326 -16.79 -23.02 5.75
C PRO A 326 -17.20 -22.29 4.46
N PRO A 327 -18.08 -21.27 4.54
CA PRO A 327 -18.46 -20.48 3.37
C PRO A 327 -17.28 -19.63 2.87
N ASP A 328 -17.36 -19.21 1.60
CA ASP A 328 -16.44 -18.23 1.04
C ASP A 328 -16.42 -16.95 1.88
N GLY A 329 -15.24 -16.42 2.17
CA GLY A 329 -15.07 -15.25 3.04
C GLY A 329 -15.13 -15.54 4.56
N SER A 330 -15.19 -16.81 4.97
CA SER A 330 -15.12 -17.21 6.38
C SER A 330 -13.86 -16.70 7.10
N ASP A 331 -12.70 -16.71 6.44
CA ASP A 331 -11.45 -16.15 6.98
C ASP A 331 -11.58 -14.64 7.30
N LEU A 332 -12.14 -13.86 6.37
CA LEU A 332 -12.39 -12.42 6.58
C LEU A 332 -13.37 -12.17 7.73
N LEU A 333 -14.40 -13.01 7.85
CA LEU A 333 -15.35 -12.95 8.96
C LEU A 333 -14.68 -13.29 10.29
N ALA A 334 -13.81 -14.31 10.32
CA ALA A 334 -13.04 -14.69 11.49
C ALA A 334 -12.15 -13.52 11.93
N GLN A 335 -11.42 -12.89 11.01
CA GLN A 335 -10.58 -11.73 11.30
C GLN A 335 -11.38 -10.53 11.83
N ALA A 336 -12.55 -10.23 11.25
CA ALA A 336 -13.44 -9.20 11.77
C ALA A 336 -13.87 -9.49 13.22
N ARG A 337 -14.27 -10.73 13.52
CA ARG A 337 -14.62 -11.17 14.88
C ARG A 337 -13.43 -11.06 15.83
N LEU A 338 -12.24 -11.47 15.41
CA LEU A 338 -11.00 -11.37 16.19
C LEU A 338 -10.67 -9.92 16.53
N ARG A 339 -10.78 -8.99 15.58
CA ARG A 339 -10.59 -7.55 15.85
C ARG A 339 -11.59 -7.02 16.89
N ILE A 340 -12.85 -7.44 16.83
CA ILE A 340 -13.87 -7.08 17.83
C ILE A 340 -13.52 -7.65 19.21
N LEU A 341 -13.17 -8.93 19.30
CA LEU A 341 -12.79 -9.59 20.56
C LEU A 341 -11.56 -8.92 21.19
N ALA A 342 -10.56 -8.56 20.38
CA ALA A 342 -9.38 -7.85 20.83
C ALA A 342 -9.71 -6.48 21.43
N ARG A 343 -10.58 -5.68 20.77
CA ARG A 343 -11.06 -4.39 21.31
C ARG A 343 -11.85 -4.54 22.61
N GLN A 344 -12.57 -5.65 22.77
CA GLN A 344 -13.34 -5.95 23.98
C GLN A 344 -12.50 -6.56 25.12
N GLY A 345 -11.21 -6.84 24.89
CA GLY A 345 -10.35 -7.52 25.87
C GLY A 345 -10.76 -8.96 26.15
N ARG A 346 -11.39 -9.65 25.19
CA ARG A 346 -11.89 -11.02 25.30
C ARG A 346 -10.85 -12.03 24.82
N ASP A 347 -9.70 -12.03 25.47
CA ASP A 347 -8.49 -12.75 25.03
C ASP A 347 -8.64 -14.26 24.91
N ALA A 348 -9.34 -14.90 25.86
CA ALA A 348 -9.55 -16.34 25.82
C ALA A 348 -10.37 -16.77 24.59
N GLU A 349 -11.43 -16.02 24.29
CA GLU A 349 -12.29 -16.29 23.14
C GLU A 349 -11.58 -15.95 21.83
N TYR A 350 -10.75 -14.90 21.81
CA TYR A 350 -9.88 -14.58 20.69
C TYR A 350 -8.95 -15.74 20.37
N LEU A 351 -8.20 -16.23 21.36
CA LEU A 351 -7.22 -17.30 21.15
C LEU A 351 -7.89 -18.58 20.68
N ASN A 352 -9.02 -18.95 21.30
CA ASN A 352 -9.76 -20.14 20.89
C ASN A 352 -10.32 -20.03 19.47
N LEU A 353 -10.88 -18.87 19.09
CA LEU A 353 -11.42 -18.64 17.76
C LEU A 353 -10.30 -18.62 16.70
N ALA A 354 -9.20 -17.90 16.95
CA ALA A 354 -8.08 -17.83 16.03
C ALA A 354 -7.48 -19.21 15.77
N GLN A 355 -7.37 -20.03 16.82
CA GLN A 355 -6.92 -21.41 16.68
C GLN A 355 -7.93 -22.27 15.91
N ALA A 356 -9.23 -22.10 16.14
CA ALA A 356 -10.26 -22.87 15.46
C ALA A 356 -10.34 -22.60 13.95
N GLU A 357 -10.21 -21.33 13.57
CA GLU A 357 -10.26 -20.89 12.16
C GLU A 357 -8.90 -21.01 11.45
N GLY A 358 -7.84 -21.45 12.14
CA GLY A 358 -6.51 -21.57 11.54
C GLY A 358 -5.77 -20.24 11.33
N GLU A 359 -6.21 -19.18 11.99
CA GLU A 359 -5.59 -17.85 12.00
C GLU A 359 -4.34 -17.82 12.92
N LEU A 360 -3.35 -18.66 12.58
CA LEU A 360 -2.22 -18.99 13.43
C LEU A 360 -1.26 -17.83 13.68
N LEU A 361 -1.02 -16.97 12.67
CA LEU A 361 -0.20 -15.78 12.84
C LEU A 361 -0.85 -14.79 13.83
N LEU A 362 -2.16 -14.59 13.73
CA LEU A 362 -2.93 -13.73 14.64
C LEU A 362 -2.94 -14.31 16.06
N TYR A 363 -3.13 -15.62 16.17
CA TYR A 363 -3.07 -16.35 17.44
C TYR A 363 -1.71 -16.18 18.14
N VAL A 364 -0.59 -16.44 17.45
CA VAL A 364 0.76 -16.30 18.00
C VAL A 364 1.06 -14.83 18.35
N THR A 365 0.67 -13.90 17.48
CA THR A 365 0.79 -12.46 17.73
C THR A 365 0.10 -12.07 19.03
N ARG A 366 -1.12 -12.58 19.27
CA ARG A 366 -1.86 -12.29 20.50
C ARG A 366 -1.20 -12.89 21.73
N LEU A 367 -0.63 -14.09 21.66
CA LEU A 367 0.14 -14.66 22.77
C LEU A 367 1.34 -13.78 23.15
N ILE A 368 2.05 -13.23 22.16
CA ILE A 368 3.17 -12.31 22.39
C ILE A 368 2.69 -11.02 23.07
N GLU A 369 1.57 -10.44 22.63
CA GLU A 369 0.96 -9.25 23.23
C GLU A 369 0.55 -9.47 24.69
N LEU A 370 0.09 -10.67 25.03
CA LEU A 370 -0.28 -11.06 26.39
C LEU A 370 0.93 -11.42 27.27
N GLY A 371 2.14 -11.44 26.69
CA GLY A 371 3.37 -11.80 27.39
C GLY A 371 3.55 -13.30 27.60
N GLU A 372 2.78 -14.16 26.93
CA GLU A 372 2.92 -15.62 26.95
C GLU A 372 4.05 -16.09 26.01
N ILE A 373 5.24 -15.49 26.15
CA ILE A 373 6.35 -15.62 25.19
C ILE A 373 6.78 -17.07 24.96
N ALA A 374 6.96 -17.86 26.02
CA ALA A 374 7.41 -19.25 25.89
C ALA A 374 6.43 -20.09 25.06
N ARG A 375 5.13 -19.93 25.32
CA ARG A 375 4.07 -20.61 24.57
C ARG A 375 4.00 -20.11 23.13
N ALA A 376 4.11 -18.80 22.93
CA ALA A 376 4.13 -18.21 21.59
C ALA A 376 5.26 -18.79 20.73
N VAL A 377 6.46 -18.95 21.29
CA VAL A 377 7.61 -19.56 20.59
C VAL A 377 7.35 -21.02 20.25
N ASP A 378 6.91 -21.81 21.24
CA ASP A 378 6.64 -23.25 21.05
C ASP A 378 5.58 -23.47 19.96
N GLU A 379 4.50 -22.68 19.99
CA GLU A 379 3.39 -22.80 19.05
C GLU A 379 3.72 -22.20 17.67
N ALA A 380 4.53 -21.13 17.61
CA ALA A 380 5.03 -20.60 16.34
C ALA A 380 5.85 -21.65 15.58
N ILE A 381 6.77 -22.33 16.27
CA ILE A 381 7.62 -23.39 15.69
C ILE A 381 6.77 -24.61 15.28
N ALA A 382 5.73 -24.93 16.05
CA ALA A 382 4.89 -26.09 15.79
C ALA A 382 3.94 -25.90 14.60
N TYR A 383 3.41 -24.69 14.40
CA TYR A 383 2.26 -24.48 13.52
C TYR A 383 2.51 -23.52 12.35
N LEU A 384 3.42 -22.55 12.45
CA LEU A 384 3.67 -21.63 11.32
C LEU A 384 4.40 -22.35 10.20
N ALA A 385 3.84 -22.29 9.00
CA ALA A 385 4.31 -23.03 7.84
C ALA A 385 4.89 -22.13 6.74
N MET A 386 4.66 -20.81 6.82
CA MET A 386 5.13 -19.84 5.84
C MET A 386 6.30 -19.01 6.38
N PRO A 387 7.40 -18.84 5.61
CA PRO A 387 8.53 -18.01 6.03
C PRO A 387 8.14 -16.56 6.38
N SER A 388 7.13 -16.01 5.70
CA SER A 388 6.60 -14.66 5.98
C SER A 388 5.96 -14.55 7.37
N GLU A 389 5.20 -15.56 7.81
CA GLU A 389 4.59 -15.62 9.15
C GLU A 389 5.65 -15.76 10.24
N VAL A 390 6.65 -16.61 9.99
CA VAL A 390 7.81 -16.79 10.89
C VAL A 390 8.58 -15.48 11.01
N LEU A 391 8.83 -14.79 9.90
CA LEU A 391 9.50 -13.49 9.88
C LEU A 391 8.70 -12.42 10.64
N ALA A 392 7.39 -12.33 10.42
CA ALA A 392 6.52 -11.40 11.13
C ALA A 392 6.59 -11.65 12.65
N THR A 393 6.49 -12.91 13.07
CA THR A 393 6.60 -13.33 14.47
C THR A 393 7.95 -12.98 15.08
N ALA A 394 9.05 -13.28 14.37
CA ALA A 394 10.40 -13.01 14.83
C ALA A 394 10.67 -11.50 14.98
N ARG A 395 10.23 -10.68 14.02
CA ARG A 395 10.31 -9.21 14.10
C ARG A 395 9.53 -8.68 15.29
N LEU A 396 8.36 -9.23 15.57
CA LEU A 396 7.52 -8.80 16.69
C LEU A 396 8.18 -9.10 18.05
N LEU A 397 8.78 -10.28 18.20
CA LEU A 397 9.56 -10.66 19.39
C LEU A 397 10.77 -9.74 19.56
N ASP A 398 11.52 -9.51 18.49
CA ASP A 398 12.72 -8.68 18.50
C ASP A 398 12.42 -7.22 18.87
N ALA A 399 11.37 -6.64 18.27
CA ALA A 399 10.89 -5.29 18.57
C ALA A 399 10.47 -5.11 20.04
N ARG A 400 10.07 -6.21 20.72
CA ARG A 400 9.72 -6.23 22.15
C ARG A 400 10.88 -6.62 23.06
N GLY A 401 12.09 -6.74 22.52
CA GLY A 401 13.31 -7.06 23.28
C GLY A 401 13.52 -8.55 23.56
N HIS A 402 12.71 -9.43 22.97
CA HIS A 402 12.84 -10.89 23.06
C HIS A 402 13.75 -11.44 21.97
N HIS A 403 14.99 -10.93 21.91
CA HIS A 403 15.94 -11.21 20.82
C HIS A 403 16.31 -12.71 20.72
N ALA A 404 16.44 -13.40 21.87
CA ALA A 404 16.82 -14.80 21.88
C ALA A 404 15.67 -15.68 21.34
N GLU A 405 14.44 -15.39 21.76
CA GLU A 405 13.22 -16.06 21.33
C GLU A 405 12.92 -15.78 19.85
N ALA A 406 13.19 -14.56 19.37
CA ALA A 406 13.08 -14.21 17.96
C ALA A 406 13.97 -15.11 17.08
N LEU A 407 15.22 -15.37 17.51
CA LEU A 407 16.12 -16.29 16.82
C LEU A 407 15.67 -17.76 16.94
N GLN A 408 15.09 -18.16 18.08
CA GLN A 408 14.55 -19.51 18.27
C GLN A 408 13.41 -19.81 17.29
N VAL A 409 12.55 -18.82 17.00
CA VAL A 409 11.47 -18.94 16.01
C VAL A 409 12.00 -18.87 14.58
N ALA A 410 12.91 -17.93 14.30
CA ALA A 410 13.40 -17.70 12.94
C ALA A 410 14.29 -18.82 12.39
N ALA A 411 15.15 -19.43 13.21
CA ALA A 411 16.13 -20.39 12.74
C ALA A 411 15.52 -21.68 12.15
N PRO A 412 14.51 -22.33 12.77
CA PRO A 412 13.79 -23.44 12.16
C PRO A 412 13.01 -23.05 10.90
N GLY A 413 12.59 -21.78 10.78
CA GLY A 413 11.90 -21.27 9.59
C GLY A 413 12.72 -21.37 8.30
N LEU A 414 14.05 -21.44 8.40
CA LEU A 414 14.95 -21.69 7.26
C LEU A 414 14.81 -23.10 6.66
N ASP A 415 14.16 -24.03 7.36
CA ASP A 415 13.96 -25.43 6.94
C ASP A 415 12.55 -25.68 6.38
N LEU A 416 11.71 -24.65 6.26
CA LEU A 416 10.35 -24.77 5.73
C LEU A 416 10.36 -25.22 4.26
N THR A 417 9.43 -26.11 3.93
CA THR A 417 9.33 -26.73 2.59
C THR A 417 8.91 -25.71 1.51
N TYR A 418 8.15 -24.68 1.89
CA TYR A 418 7.66 -23.65 0.99
C TYR A 418 8.63 -22.47 0.96
N PRO A 419 9.35 -22.23 -0.16
CA PRO A 419 10.44 -21.26 -0.20
C PRO A 419 9.98 -19.81 -0.44
N TYR A 420 8.67 -19.54 -0.58
CA TYR A 420 8.19 -18.18 -0.82
C TYR A 420 8.56 -17.25 0.35
N TYR A 421 9.19 -16.12 0.04
CA TYR A 421 9.69 -15.14 1.02
C TYR A 421 10.78 -15.66 1.97
N LEU A 422 11.37 -16.82 1.67
CA LEU A 422 12.44 -17.41 2.49
C LEU A 422 13.68 -16.51 2.52
N GLU A 423 13.94 -15.82 1.43
CA GLU A 423 14.99 -14.82 1.29
C GLU A 423 14.83 -13.64 2.26
N ASP A 424 13.61 -13.20 2.53
CA ASP A 424 13.35 -12.09 3.45
C ASP A 424 13.59 -12.51 4.90
N LEU A 425 13.16 -13.73 5.26
CA LEU A 425 13.44 -14.33 6.56
C LEU A 425 14.95 -14.48 6.75
N ALA A 426 15.64 -14.99 5.74
CA ALA A 426 17.08 -15.22 5.78
C ALA A 426 17.88 -13.91 5.87
N ARG A 427 17.51 -12.88 5.09
CA ARG A 427 18.12 -11.54 5.16
C ARG A 427 17.93 -10.89 6.52
N TRP A 428 16.77 -11.06 7.14
CA TRP A 428 16.55 -10.57 8.49
C TRP A 428 17.38 -11.36 9.50
N LEU A 429 17.40 -12.69 9.43
CA LEU A 429 18.06 -13.55 10.41
C LEU A 429 19.59 -13.41 10.43
N ALA A 430 20.24 -13.22 9.27
CA ALA A 430 21.70 -13.16 9.14
C ALA A 430 22.38 -12.13 10.08
N PRO A 431 22.06 -10.83 10.04
CA PRO A 431 22.68 -9.84 10.93
C PRO A 431 22.34 -10.05 12.41
N HIS A 432 21.14 -10.56 12.73
CA HIS A 432 20.73 -10.81 14.12
C HIS A 432 21.48 -12.00 14.73
N ALA A 433 21.66 -13.08 13.97
CA ALA A 433 22.47 -14.22 14.38
C ALA A 433 23.94 -13.83 14.57
N LEU A 434 24.48 -13.01 13.67
CA LEU A 434 25.85 -12.50 13.78
C LEU A 434 26.05 -11.62 15.02
N ALA A 435 25.09 -10.75 15.34
CA ALA A 435 25.12 -9.91 16.53
C ALA A 435 25.14 -10.72 17.84
N GLN A 436 24.54 -11.91 17.85
CA GLN A 436 24.58 -12.85 18.98
C GLN A 436 25.81 -13.79 18.97
N GLY A 437 26.70 -13.64 17.98
CA GLY A 437 27.91 -14.45 17.84
C GLY A 437 27.68 -15.83 17.21
N ASP A 438 26.49 -16.11 16.67
CA ASP A 438 26.22 -17.35 15.93
C ASP A 438 26.60 -17.21 14.45
N THR A 439 27.91 -17.29 14.19
CA THR A 439 28.46 -17.16 12.83
C THR A 439 27.99 -18.30 11.91
N ALA A 440 27.67 -19.48 12.46
CA ALA A 440 27.23 -20.62 11.65
C ALA A 440 25.81 -20.40 11.13
N LEU A 441 24.90 -19.95 11.99
CA LEU A 441 23.54 -19.59 11.58
C LEU A 441 23.53 -18.38 10.64
N ALA A 442 24.35 -17.36 10.92
CA ALA A 442 24.46 -16.19 10.05
C ALA A 442 24.92 -16.56 8.63
N LEU A 443 25.99 -17.39 8.51
CA LEU A 443 26.48 -17.86 7.21
C LEU A 443 25.40 -18.67 6.46
N ARG A 444 24.73 -19.58 7.17
CA ARG A 444 23.63 -20.37 6.59
C ARG A 444 22.51 -19.47 6.05
N ALA A 445 22.11 -18.44 6.81
CA ALA A 445 21.06 -17.51 6.40
C ALA A 445 21.47 -16.73 5.14
N VAL A 446 22.68 -16.16 5.09
CA VAL A 446 23.18 -15.46 3.89
C VAL A 446 23.23 -16.38 2.67
N GLU A 447 23.70 -17.62 2.82
CA GLU A 447 23.70 -18.59 1.71
C GLU A 447 22.30 -18.87 1.17
N ILE A 448 21.29 -18.96 2.05
CA ILE A 448 19.90 -19.17 1.66
C ILE A 448 19.36 -17.93 0.94
N ALA A 449 19.55 -16.73 1.51
CA ALA A 449 19.11 -15.48 0.88
C ALA A 449 19.66 -15.35 -0.54
N PHE A 450 20.97 -15.54 -0.72
CA PHE A 450 21.61 -15.46 -2.03
C PHE A 450 21.10 -16.53 -3.01
N ARG A 451 20.90 -17.77 -2.57
CA ARG A 451 20.40 -18.85 -3.45
C ARG A 451 18.96 -18.63 -3.92
N GLN A 452 18.15 -17.91 -3.16
CA GLN A 452 16.77 -17.60 -3.53
C GLN A 452 16.69 -16.33 -4.39
N SER A 453 17.41 -15.27 -4.01
CA SER A 453 17.29 -13.95 -4.64
C SER A 453 18.23 -13.73 -5.83
N HIS A 454 19.40 -14.38 -5.84
CA HIS A 454 20.53 -14.09 -6.73
C HIS A 454 20.99 -12.62 -6.75
N ARG A 455 20.70 -11.85 -5.69
CA ARG A 455 21.07 -10.42 -5.59
C ARG A 455 22.54 -10.25 -5.19
N LEU A 456 23.16 -9.18 -5.68
CA LEU A 456 24.53 -8.82 -5.33
C LEU A 456 24.66 -8.47 -3.84
N ASP A 457 23.67 -7.80 -3.26
CA ASP A 457 23.66 -7.41 -1.85
C ASP A 457 23.72 -8.63 -0.92
N ASP A 458 23.13 -9.76 -1.32
CA ASP A 458 23.16 -11.02 -0.55
C ASP A 458 24.50 -11.78 -0.71
N TYR A 459 25.32 -11.43 -1.72
CA TYR A 459 26.64 -12.03 -1.96
C TYR A 459 27.76 -11.31 -1.20
N GLN A 460 27.62 -10.00 -1.01
CA GLN A 460 28.63 -9.13 -0.38
C GLN A 460 28.61 -9.27 1.14
#